data_AF-A0A9D6Y417-F1
#
_entry.id   AF-A0A9D6Y417-F1
#
_cell.length_a   1.000
_cell.length_b   1.000
_cell.length_c   1.000
_cell.angle_alpha   90.00
_cell.angle_beta   90.00
_cell.angle_gamma   90.00
#
_symmetry.space_group_name_H-M   'P 1'
#
loop_
_entity.id
_entity.type
_entity.pdbx_description
1 polymer ?
#
loop_
_entity_poly.entity_id
_entity_poly.type
_entity_poly.pdbx_seq_one_letter_code
_entity_poly.pdbx_strand_id
1 'polypeptide(L)'
;MADQSIPNTRPDPHSYFRTDQPRLTHLDWTAVVDFASRTLECSALLKFDRSGVVDLDTRDLTLLAVTTPLGVPLDHEFAPAEPVIGSRLRVTMPDGTDTMRISYVTSPNASALQWLDAQQTAGKRHPFLFSQGECIHTRSFLPCQDSPGVRFTYTASLSVPLELRGLMAAARVDRIEAHETAIERWAMLEPIPAYLIALAVGELESRDLSPRSRVWAEPEVVEMAAADFRDVGAMMDVAESLYGPYDWERFDMLVLPPSFPYGGMENPRLTFLTPGIVTGDRSMVSVVGHELAHSWTGNLVTNATWRDFWLNEGWTTYVQWRIREALVGKDETALEMAILQREFQRDIEAFAEKGTPERTALGTFLPGTVDPDDTFSRVPYFKGALFFVALEQMVGRERFDAFIRVYIERFRFKSITTPELLDFIADRLPGMLEQVQAWRWVYEPWLPDTVPLVESPLIAEVSQYASVGEVLPLEEGTKWSDPQWILYLDLLPRARCTRETAATLDGHFHLSERANTEVRWSYLLLAIETGHTTDAVREKVERFLASQGRVKYLRPLYRAMAKTPEGLAWARAVFDRVKTGYHPIARSVIAKLLAEEPRATS
;
A
#
# COMPACT_ATOMS: atom_id res chain seq x y z
N MET A 1 -0.16 15.28 27.86
CA MET A 1 1.27 15.44 28.17
C MET A 1 2.02 15.38 26.84
N ALA A 2 2.63 16.49 26.42
CA ALA A 2 3.43 16.50 25.20
C ALA A 2 4.65 15.58 25.38
N ASP A 3 4.84 14.66 24.43
CA ASP A 3 5.97 13.75 24.36
C ASP A 3 7.28 14.55 24.27
N GLN A 4 8.02 14.60 25.38
CA GLN A 4 9.24 15.39 25.53
C GLN A 4 10.49 14.76 24.88
N SER A 5 10.33 13.73 24.04
CA SER A 5 11.47 12.94 23.55
C SER A 5 12.02 13.36 22.17
N ILE A 6 11.30 14.21 21.42
CA ILE A 6 11.75 14.69 20.10
C ILE A 6 12.18 16.16 20.20
N PRO A 7 13.44 16.52 19.87
CA PRO A 7 13.81 17.92 19.75
C PRO A 7 12.89 18.59 18.72
N ASN A 8 12.33 19.77 19.03
CA ASN A 8 11.47 20.56 18.13
C ASN A 8 12.09 20.81 16.73
N THR A 9 13.40 20.59 16.60
CA THR A 9 14.18 20.73 15.37
C THR A 9 14.19 19.50 14.46
N ARG A 10 13.86 18.28 14.94
CA ARG A 10 13.82 17.05 14.13
C ARG A 10 12.47 16.34 14.33
N PRO A 11 11.40 16.80 13.66
CA PRO A 11 10.03 16.38 13.97
C PRO A 11 9.78 14.90 13.62
N ASP A 12 10.45 14.38 12.60
CA ASP A 12 10.34 12.99 12.15
C ASP A 12 11.56 12.18 12.61
N PRO A 13 11.39 11.19 13.51
CA PRO A 13 12.49 10.37 13.97
C PRO A 13 13.05 9.43 12.87
N HIS A 14 12.33 9.24 11.75
CA HIS A 14 12.74 8.38 10.64
C HIS A 14 13.48 9.10 9.51
N SER A 15 13.73 10.40 9.64
CA SER A 15 14.49 11.19 8.66
C SER A 15 15.56 12.03 9.37
N TYR A 16 16.69 12.28 8.72
CA TYR A 16 17.69 13.24 9.20
C TYR A 16 17.28 14.70 8.99
N PHE A 17 16.16 14.96 8.31
CA PHE A 17 15.62 16.30 8.10
C PHE A 17 15.41 17.06 9.41
N ARG A 18 15.78 18.34 9.39
CA ARG A 18 15.55 19.26 10.49
C ARG A 18 14.87 20.55 10.03
N THR A 19 13.97 21.07 10.87
CA THR A 19 13.19 22.28 10.56
C THR A 19 14.02 23.57 10.52
N ASP A 20 15.21 23.57 11.11
CA ASP A 20 16.16 24.70 11.08
C ASP A 20 17.05 24.71 9.82
N GLN A 21 17.04 23.65 9.02
CA GLN A 21 17.80 23.52 7.77
C GLN A 21 17.02 24.03 6.55
N PRO A 22 17.70 24.32 5.42
CA PRO A 22 17.02 24.56 4.16
C PRO A 22 16.10 23.39 3.78
N ARG A 23 14.93 23.70 3.23
CA ARG A 23 13.91 22.71 2.83
C ARG A 23 13.94 22.52 1.33
N LEU A 24 13.91 21.26 0.88
CA LEU A 24 13.80 20.90 -0.53
C LEU A 24 12.47 21.42 -1.09
N THR A 25 12.51 22.08 -2.24
CA THR A 25 11.34 22.69 -2.90
C THR A 25 11.11 22.14 -4.30
N HIS A 26 12.19 21.74 -4.99
CA HIS A 26 12.13 21.16 -6.32
C HIS A 26 13.28 20.17 -6.56
N LEU A 27 12.99 19.13 -7.33
CA LEU A 27 13.95 18.14 -7.82
C LEU A 27 13.88 18.10 -9.35
N ASP A 28 15.03 18.25 -10.02
CA ASP A 28 15.18 17.82 -11.41
C ASP A 28 16.07 16.57 -11.46
N TRP A 29 15.48 15.44 -11.83
CA TRP A 29 16.08 14.12 -11.70
C TRP A 29 16.32 13.47 -13.07
N THR A 30 17.52 12.95 -13.28
CA THR A 30 17.82 12.11 -14.44
C THR A 30 18.24 10.74 -13.96
N ALA A 31 17.69 9.68 -14.55
CA ALA A 31 18.07 8.31 -14.25
C ALA A 31 18.22 7.48 -15.53
N VAL A 32 19.31 6.72 -15.61
CA VAL A 32 19.56 5.72 -16.65
C VAL A 32 19.34 4.34 -16.06
N VAL A 33 18.43 3.57 -16.65
CA VAL A 33 18.04 2.25 -16.15
C VAL A 33 18.91 1.18 -16.79
N ASP A 34 19.68 0.47 -15.97
CA ASP A 34 20.50 -0.66 -16.41
C ASP A 34 20.04 -1.96 -15.76
N PHE A 35 19.34 -2.79 -16.54
CA PHE A 35 18.86 -4.11 -16.11
C PHE A 35 19.99 -5.13 -15.92
N ALA A 36 21.13 -4.98 -16.59
CA ALA A 36 22.24 -5.92 -16.49
C ALA A 36 22.95 -5.78 -15.14
N SER A 37 23.23 -4.54 -14.71
CA SER A 37 23.80 -4.26 -13.39
C SER A 37 22.74 -4.17 -12.28
N ARG A 38 21.45 -4.03 -12.65
CA ARG A 38 20.32 -3.74 -11.74
C ARG A 38 20.54 -2.45 -10.96
N THR A 39 21.02 -1.41 -11.65
CA THR A 39 21.28 -0.10 -11.04
C THR A 39 20.63 1.02 -11.83
N LEU A 40 20.43 2.16 -11.16
CA LEU A 40 20.16 3.43 -11.80
C LEU A 40 21.41 4.30 -11.68
N GLU A 41 21.91 4.80 -12.80
CA GLU A 41 22.89 5.88 -12.82
C GLU A 41 22.14 7.21 -12.84
N CYS A 42 22.36 8.05 -11.83
CA CYS A 42 21.49 9.16 -11.51
C CYS A 42 22.23 10.50 -11.42
N SER A 43 21.51 11.58 -11.75
CA SER A 43 21.85 12.95 -11.36
C SER A 43 20.61 13.63 -10.77
N ALA A 44 20.71 14.11 -9.54
CA ALA A 44 19.66 14.85 -8.85
C ALA A 44 20.10 16.31 -8.69
N LEU A 45 19.39 17.23 -9.34
CA LEU A 45 19.51 18.66 -9.11
C LEU A 45 18.46 19.08 -8.08
N LEU A 46 18.89 19.35 -6.86
CA LEU A 46 18.05 19.61 -5.70
C LEU A 46 18.04 21.11 -5.41
N LYS A 47 16.86 21.73 -5.42
CA LYS A 47 16.66 23.15 -5.10
C LYS A 47 16.00 23.34 -3.75
N PHE A 48 16.60 24.17 -2.92
CA PHE A 48 16.15 24.48 -1.57
C PHE A 48 15.57 25.90 -1.47
N ASP A 49 14.87 26.18 -0.38
CA ASP A 49 14.31 27.52 -0.09
C ASP A 49 15.38 28.57 0.26
N ARG A 50 16.56 28.14 0.72
CA ARG A 50 17.70 28.99 1.09
C ARG A 50 19.03 28.23 1.02
N SER A 51 20.14 28.96 1.15
CA SER A 51 21.48 28.39 1.36
C SER A 51 21.69 27.89 2.79
N GLY A 52 22.72 27.06 3.01
CA GLY A 52 23.12 26.60 4.34
C GLY A 52 23.52 25.12 4.37
N VAL A 53 23.58 24.57 5.59
CA VAL A 53 23.87 23.16 5.83
C VAL A 53 22.58 22.35 5.71
N VAL A 54 22.60 21.30 4.89
CA VAL A 54 21.48 20.38 4.67
C VAL A 54 21.90 18.96 5.03
N ASP A 55 21.04 18.25 5.74
CA ASP A 55 21.13 16.80 5.90
C ASP A 55 20.12 16.11 4.96
N LEU A 56 20.61 15.15 4.19
CA LEU A 56 19.83 14.29 3.30
C LEU A 56 19.87 12.84 3.80
N ASP A 57 18.74 12.15 3.67
CA ASP A 57 18.62 10.72 3.88
C ASP A 57 19.16 9.96 2.67
N THR A 58 19.96 8.92 2.93
CA THR A 58 20.48 8.02 1.90
C THR A 58 20.48 6.58 2.40
N ARG A 59 20.37 5.61 1.50
CA ARG A 59 20.61 4.18 1.81
C ARG A 59 21.27 3.50 0.64
N ASP A 60 22.43 2.89 0.86
CA ASP A 60 23.16 2.11 -0.14
C ASP A 60 23.37 2.83 -1.50
N LEU A 61 23.63 4.14 -1.46
CA LEU A 61 23.96 4.92 -2.64
C LEU A 61 25.48 5.04 -2.79
N THR A 62 25.97 4.87 -4.02
CA THR A 62 27.37 5.17 -4.37
C THR A 62 27.45 6.57 -4.95
N LEU A 63 27.95 7.55 -4.19
CA LEU A 63 28.12 8.90 -4.73
C LEU A 63 29.30 8.96 -5.71
N LEU A 64 29.09 9.69 -6.79
CA LEU A 64 30.12 10.03 -7.78
C LEU A 64 30.60 11.47 -7.60
N ALA A 65 29.68 12.42 -7.36
CA ALA A 65 30.01 13.82 -7.15
C ALA A 65 28.89 14.58 -6.43
N VAL A 66 29.27 15.57 -5.61
CA VAL A 66 28.38 16.57 -5.00
C VAL A 66 28.90 17.94 -5.39
N THR A 67 28.15 18.68 -6.20
CA THR A 67 28.59 19.94 -6.81
C THR A 67 27.49 21.00 -6.83
N THR A 68 27.86 22.25 -7.11
CA THR A 68 26.91 23.27 -7.56
C THR A 68 26.43 22.96 -8.99
N PRO A 69 25.38 23.64 -9.51
CA PRO A 69 24.96 23.47 -10.91
C PRO A 69 26.06 23.78 -11.93
N LEU A 70 27.05 24.59 -11.54
CA LEU A 70 28.22 24.96 -12.35
C LEU A 70 29.39 23.97 -12.21
N GLY A 71 29.22 22.87 -11.46
CA GLY A 71 30.24 21.83 -11.29
C GLY A 71 31.30 22.12 -10.22
N VAL A 72 31.10 23.15 -9.39
CA VAL A 72 32.02 23.43 -8.27
C VAL A 72 31.76 22.43 -7.15
N PRO A 73 32.77 21.67 -6.65
CA PRO A 73 32.58 20.73 -5.55
C PRO A 73 32.03 21.39 -4.29
N LEU A 74 31.12 20.72 -3.61
CA LEU A 74 30.58 21.13 -2.30
C LEU A 74 31.16 20.28 -1.19
N ASP A 75 31.41 20.91 -0.04
CA ASP A 75 31.83 20.21 1.17
C ASP A 75 30.71 19.30 1.67
N HIS A 76 31.04 18.04 1.94
CA HIS A 76 30.08 17.03 2.34
C HIS A 76 30.67 15.94 3.24
N GLU A 77 29.82 15.36 4.08
CA GLU A 77 30.18 14.35 5.07
C GLU A 77 29.13 13.23 5.07
N PHE A 78 29.60 11.98 5.09
CA PHE A 78 28.76 10.81 5.33
C PHE A 78 28.87 10.33 6.78
N ALA A 79 27.73 10.20 7.44
CA ALA A 79 27.67 9.46 8.70
C ALA A 79 27.68 7.94 8.45
N PRO A 80 28.14 7.12 9.41
CA PRO A 80 27.92 5.68 9.40
C PRO A 80 26.43 5.34 9.26
N ALA A 81 26.13 4.24 8.57
CA ALA A 81 24.76 3.78 8.39
C ALA A 81 24.13 3.35 9.72
N GLU A 82 22.93 3.85 9.99
CA GLU A 82 22.03 3.36 11.03
C GLU A 82 21.10 2.28 10.44
N PRO A 83 20.76 1.20 11.19
CA PRO A 83 20.06 0.05 10.64
C PRO A 83 18.72 0.37 9.95
N VAL A 84 17.93 1.29 10.52
CA VAL A 84 16.60 1.63 10.01
C VAL A 84 16.69 2.81 9.04
N ILE A 85 17.26 3.94 9.46
CA ILE A 85 17.16 5.20 8.69
C ILE A 85 18.25 5.38 7.62
N GLY A 86 19.24 4.49 7.54
CA GLY A 86 20.32 4.56 6.55
C GLY A 86 21.44 5.51 6.96
N SER A 87 22.07 6.17 6.00
CA SER A 87 23.20 7.07 6.23
C SER A 87 22.81 8.52 5.99
N ARG A 88 23.26 9.41 6.87
CA ARG A 88 23.15 10.86 6.67
C ARG A 88 24.21 11.35 5.69
N LEU A 89 23.78 12.04 4.64
CA LEU A 89 24.64 12.88 3.79
C LEU A 89 24.46 14.33 4.19
N ARG A 90 25.47 14.92 4.83
CA ARG A 90 25.51 16.36 5.14
C ARG A 90 26.20 17.10 4.01
N VAL A 91 25.61 18.19 3.51
CA VAL A 91 26.19 19.05 2.49
C VAL A 91 26.14 20.51 2.94
N THR A 92 27.25 21.23 2.79
CA THR A 92 27.33 22.67 3.10
C THR A 92 27.21 23.49 1.82
N MET A 93 26.07 24.17 1.61
CA MET A 93 25.90 25.13 0.52
C MET A 93 26.35 26.53 0.96
N PRO A 94 27.30 27.17 0.25
CA PRO A 94 27.72 28.54 0.54
C PRO A 94 26.59 29.56 0.42
N ASP A 95 26.78 30.74 1.02
CA ASP A 95 25.82 31.84 0.92
C ASP A 95 25.51 32.18 -0.56
N GLY A 96 24.22 32.32 -0.86
CA GLY A 96 23.73 32.56 -2.22
C GLY A 96 23.66 31.31 -3.11
N THR A 97 24.02 30.12 -2.60
CA THR A 97 23.82 28.83 -3.28
C THR A 97 22.64 28.10 -2.65
N ASP A 98 21.53 27.98 -3.36
CA ASP A 98 20.32 27.27 -2.93
C ASP A 98 20.09 25.95 -3.69
N THR A 99 20.99 25.59 -4.59
CA THR A 99 20.85 24.45 -5.49
C THR A 99 22.13 23.63 -5.50
N MET A 100 22.01 22.30 -5.42
CA MET A 100 23.12 21.36 -5.56
C MET A 100 22.80 20.27 -6.58
N ARG A 101 23.85 19.69 -7.17
CA ARG A 101 23.79 18.51 -8.02
C ARG A 101 24.48 17.35 -7.32
N ILE A 102 23.80 16.22 -7.24
CA ILE A 102 24.37 14.97 -6.74
C ILE A 102 24.34 13.96 -7.89
N SER A 103 25.50 13.46 -8.30
CA SER A 103 25.61 12.33 -9.23
C SER A 103 25.94 11.07 -8.43
N TYR A 104 25.22 9.99 -8.68
CA TYR A 104 25.31 8.77 -7.87
C TYR A 104 24.79 7.55 -8.63
N VAL A 105 25.06 6.36 -8.11
CA VAL A 105 24.54 5.08 -8.60
C VAL A 105 23.81 4.37 -7.47
N THR A 106 22.65 3.78 -7.76
CA THR A 106 21.89 2.99 -6.78
C THR A 106 22.51 1.61 -6.58
N SER A 107 22.33 1.03 -5.39
CA SER A 107 22.65 -0.38 -5.16
C SER A 107 21.71 -1.32 -5.93
N PRO A 108 22.18 -2.48 -6.41
CA PRO A 108 21.32 -3.57 -6.88
C PRO A 108 20.34 -4.10 -5.82
N ASN A 109 20.63 -3.80 -4.55
CA ASN A 109 19.80 -4.15 -3.40
C ASN A 109 19.07 -2.92 -2.83
N ALA A 110 18.95 -1.83 -3.58
CA ALA A 110 18.20 -0.64 -3.15
C ALA A 110 16.80 -1.05 -2.68
N SER A 111 16.48 -0.74 -1.43
CA SER A 111 15.27 -1.24 -0.77
C SER A 111 13.96 -0.82 -1.46
N ALA A 112 13.97 0.31 -2.18
CA ALA A 112 12.82 0.78 -2.93
C ALA A 112 12.67 0.12 -4.30
N LEU A 113 13.74 -0.45 -4.87
CA LEU A 113 13.73 -0.87 -6.28
C LEU A 113 13.63 -2.38 -6.38
N GLN A 114 12.62 -2.83 -7.12
CA GLN A 114 12.45 -4.23 -7.43
C GLN A 114 12.76 -4.51 -8.89
N TRP A 115 13.84 -5.27 -9.10
CA TRP A 115 14.28 -5.75 -10.40
C TRP A 115 13.79 -7.18 -10.63
N LEU A 116 13.04 -7.37 -11.72
CA LEU A 116 12.50 -8.66 -12.13
C LEU A 116 13.18 -9.15 -13.40
N ASP A 117 13.60 -10.41 -13.36
CA ASP A 117 14.01 -11.11 -14.57
C ASP A 117 12.79 -11.37 -15.46
N ALA A 118 13.00 -11.55 -16.77
CA ALA A 118 11.91 -11.80 -17.72
C ALA A 118 11.01 -12.97 -17.29
N GLN A 119 11.56 -14.03 -16.69
CA GLN A 119 10.77 -15.17 -16.21
C GLN A 119 9.76 -14.82 -15.10
N GLN A 120 9.90 -13.67 -14.45
CA GLN A 120 8.99 -13.19 -13.40
C GLN A 120 7.88 -12.28 -13.93
N THR A 121 7.95 -11.85 -15.19
CA THR A 121 6.93 -11.02 -15.85
C THR A 121 5.83 -11.89 -16.48
N ALA A 122 4.67 -11.32 -16.83
CA ALA A 122 3.61 -12.05 -17.51
C ALA A 122 4.04 -12.49 -18.93
N GLY A 123 4.71 -11.61 -19.67
CA GLY A 123 5.13 -11.86 -21.04
C GLY A 123 6.31 -12.82 -21.20
N LYS A 124 7.10 -13.05 -20.13
CA LYS A 124 8.30 -13.92 -20.11
C LYS A 124 9.43 -13.51 -21.07
N ARG A 125 9.33 -12.35 -21.72
CA ARG A 125 10.26 -11.86 -22.75
C ARG A 125 11.22 -10.81 -22.24
N HIS A 126 10.69 -9.79 -21.56
CA HIS A 126 11.44 -8.63 -21.10
C HIS A 126 11.47 -8.53 -19.57
N PRO A 127 12.54 -7.96 -18.98
CA PRO A 127 12.61 -7.69 -17.55
C PRO A 127 11.64 -6.57 -17.14
N PHE A 128 11.48 -6.38 -15.83
CA PHE A 128 10.64 -5.31 -15.27
C PHE A 128 11.32 -4.66 -14.07
N LEU A 129 11.19 -3.35 -13.92
CA LEU A 129 11.59 -2.58 -12.74
C LEU A 129 10.37 -1.84 -12.20
N PHE A 130 10.19 -1.81 -10.89
CA PHE A 130 9.31 -0.83 -10.25
C PHE A 130 9.86 -0.38 -8.90
N SER A 131 9.41 0.78 -8.45
CA SER A 131 9.73 1.30 -7.13
C SER A 131 8.59 1.16 -6.12
N GLN A 132 8.95 1.14 -4.83
CA GLN A 132 8.06 1.36 -3.69
C GLN A 132 8.78 2.30 -2.71
N GLY A 133 8.27 3.54 -2.56
CA GLY A 133 8.91 4.57 -1.72
C GLY A 133 8.49 4.52 -0.26
N GLU A 134 7.22 4.21 0.00
CA GLU A 134 6.67 4.11 1.35
C GLU A 134 7.23 2.90 2.12
N CYS A 135 7.64 3.02 3.38
CA CYS A 135 7.61 4.25 4.19
C CYS A 135 8.85 5.15 3.98
N ILE A 136 10.04 4.57 4.03
CA ILE A 136 11.31 5.32 4.07
C ILE A 136 12.35 4.73 3.11
N HIS A 137 11.91 4.39 1.91
CA HIS A 137 12.75 3.73 0.91
C HIS A 137 13.16 4.65 -0.22
N THR A 138 12.52 5.81 -0.43
CA THR A 138 12.92 6.75 -1.48
C THR A 138 14.40 7.13 -1.36
N ARG A 139 14.91 7.27 -0.12
CA ARG A 139 16.35 7.45 0.16
C ARG A 139 17.31 6.41 -0.42
N SER A 140 16.81 5.23 -0.82
CA SER A 140 17.61 4.16 -1.42
C SER A 140 17.77 4.27 -2.94
N PHE A 141 17.04 5.19 -3.58
CA PHE A 141 17.27 5.53 -4.99
C PHE A 141 17.39 7.03 -5.26
N LEU A 142 17.12 7.89 -4.27
CA LEU A 142 17.21 9.34 -4.36
C LEU A 142 17.72 9.94 -3.03
N PRO A 143 18.88 10.62 -3.00
CA PRO A 143 19.30 11.38 -1.83
C PRO A 143 18.36 12.58 -1.63
N CYS A 144 17.56 12.58 -0.57
CA CYS A 144 16.53 13.61 -0.34
C CYS A 144 16.21 13.79 1.15
N GLN A 145 15.38 14.78 1.49
CA GLN A 145 14.77 14.89 2.82
C GLN A 145 13.57 13.94 2.88
N ASP A 146 13.84 12.67 3.21
CA ASP A 146 12.90 11.55 3.07
C ASP A 146 11.96 11.45 4.28
N SER A 147 11.12 12.48 4.43
CA SER A 147 10.09 12.61 5.45
C SER A 147 8.79 13.06 4.79
N PRO A 148 7.62 12.51 5.19
CA PRO A 148 6.34 12.97 4.63
C PRO A 148 6.02 14.42 5.07
N GLY A 149 6.70 14.94 6.09
CA GLY A 149 6.68 16.35 6.48
C GLY A 149 7.39 17.30 5.49
N VAL A 150 8.12 16.79 4.49
CA VAL A 150 8.76 17.59 3.43
C VAL A 150 8.07 17.32 2.11
N ARG A 151 7.65 18.38 1.42
CA ARG A 151 6.99 18.29 0.12
C ARG A 151 7.72 19.14 -0.91
N PHE A 152 7.86 18.61 -2.12
CA PHE A 152 8.52 19.28 -3.23
C PHE A 152 7.91 18.85 -4.56
N THR A 153 8.12 19.66 -5.58
CA THR A 153 7.75 19.34 -6.96
C THR A 153 8.90 18.61 -7.66
N TYR A 154 8.66 17.91 -8.76
CA TYR A 154 9.76 17.30 -9.51
C TYR A 154 9.57 17.29 -11.02
N THR A 155 10.69 17.38 -11.74
CA THR A 155 10.81 16.94 -13.14
C THR A 155 11.72 15.74 -13.20
N ALA A 156 11.48 14.84 -14.15
CA ALA A 156 12.32 13.68 -14.33
C ALA A 156 12.55 13.35 -15.80
N SER A 157 13.76 12.84 -16.10
CA SER A 157 14.11 12.24 -17.39
C SER A 157 14.60 10.82 -17.15
N LEU A 158 13.84 9.83 -17.62
CA LEU A 158 14.14 8.41 -17.43
C LEU A 158 14.59 7.80 -18.76
N SER A 159 15.86 7.39 -18.83
CA SER A 159 16.42 6.70 -20.00
C SER A 159 16.22 5.19 -19.85
N VAL A 160 15.53 4.59 -20.81
CA VAL A 160 15.16 3.17 -20.84
C VAL A 160 15.53 2.52 -22.18
N PRO A 161 15.67 1.17 -22.26
CA PRO A 161 15.75 0.48 -23.54
C PRO A 161 14.56 0.81 -24.46
N LEU A 162 14.79 0.94 -25.77
CA LEU A 162 13.80 1.43 -26.74
C LEU A 162 12.50 0.60 -26.74
N GLU A 163 12.62 -0.72 -26.56
CA GLU A 163 11.51 -1.66 -26.51
C GLU A 163 10.67 -1.59 -25.23
N LEU A 164 11.15 -0.89 -24.20
CA LEU A 164 10.46 -0.73 -22.92
C LEU A 164 9.86 0.66 -22.77
N ARG A 165 8.89 0.77 -21.87
CA ARG A 165 8.27 2.03 -21.46
C ARG A 165 8.64 2.35 -20.03
N GLY A 166 9.12 3.57 -19.81
CA GLY A 166 9.28 4.14 -18.48
C GLY A 166 8.04 4.94 -18.11
N LEU A 167 7.47 4.70 -16.93
CA LEU A 167 6.36 5.45 -16.35
C LEU A 167 6.80 6.06 -15.01
N MET A 168 6.26 7.23 -14.67
CA MET A 168 6.45 7.84 -13.35
C MET A 168 5.14 8.43 -12.83
N ALA A 169 5.05 8.60 -11.51
CA ALA A 169 3.93 9.25 -10.82
C ALA A 169 3.90 10.77 -11.07
N ALA A 170 3.61 11.18 -12.31
CA ALA A 170 3.71 12.55 -12.83
C ALA A 170 2.96 12.71 -14.18
N ALA A 171 2.76 13.95 -14.64
CA ALA A 171 2.37 14.20 -16.03
C ALA A 171 3.49 13.75 -16.97
N ARG A 172 3.10 13.04 -18.03
CA ARG A 172 4.00 12.79 -19.15
C ARG A 172 4.23 14.07 -19.94
N VAL A 173 5.49 14.39 -20.22
CA VAL A 173 5.90 15.53 -21.06
C VAL A 173 6.08 15.06 -22.50
N ASP A 174 7.06 14.18 -22.74
CA ASP A 174 7.31 13.58 -24.05
C ASP A 174 8.18 12.31 -23.94
N ARG A 175 8.36 11.65 -25.09
CA ARG A 175 9.32 10.56 -25.30
C ARG A 175 10.23 10.94 -26.45
N ILE A 176 11.54 10.87 -26.23
CA ILE A 176 12.55 11.08 -27.27
C ILE A 176 13.27 9.75 -27.49
N GLU A 177 13.13 9.19 -28.68
CA GLU A 177 13.80 7.94 -29.06
C GLU A 177 15.16 8.26 -29.69
N ALA A 178 16.21 7.54 -29.26
CA ALA A 178 17.58 7.72 -29.73
C ALA A 178 18.32 6.38 -29.75
N HIS A 179 18.62 5.88 -30.95
CA HIS A 179 19.30 4.59 -31.16
C HIS A 179 18.58 3.43 -30.43
N GLU A 180 19.23 2.82 -29.44
CA GLU A 180 18.73 1.67 -28.68
C GLU A 180 18.02 2.07 -27.38
N THR A 181 17.89 3.37 -27.11
CA THR A 181 17.24 3.90 -25.90
C THR A 181 16.14 4.90 -26.21
N ALA A 182 15.30 5.16 -25.22
CA ALA A 182 14.34 6.25 -25.21
C ALA A 182 14.42 7.01 -23.89
N ILE A 183 14.27 8.33 -23.95
CA ILE A 183 14.16 9.20 -22.78
C ILE A 183 12.67 9.57 -22.63
N GLU A 184 12.04 9.14 -21.54
CA GLU A 184 10.69 9.56 -21.17
C GLU A 184 10.79 10.68 -20.13
N ARG A 185 10.16 11.84 -20.42
CA ARG A 185 10.20 13.02 -19.55
C ARG A 185 8.88 13.21 -18.82
N TRP A 186 8.97 13.60 -17.56
CA TRP A 186 7.85 13.68 -16.63
C TRP A 186 7.90 14.96 -15.78
N ALA A 187 6.73 15.45 -15.37
CA ALA A 187 6.60 16.62 -14.50
C ALA A 187 5.47 16.45 -13.47
N MET A 188 5.79 16.64 -12.19
CA MET A 188 4.86 16.77 -11.07
C MET A 188 4.98 18.20 -10.54
N LEU A 189 3.98 19.02 -10.87
CA LEU A 189 3.96 20.44 -10.50
C LEU A 189 3.25 20.69 -9.16
N GLU A 190 2.57 19.66 -8.65
CA GLU A 190 1.96 19.61 -7.34
C GLU A 190 3.00 19.12 -6.31
N PRO A 191 3.18 19.78 -5.16
CA PRO A 191 4.19 19.38 -4.20
C PRO A 191 3.79 18.10 -3.44
N ILE A 192 4.59 17.06 -3.58
CA ILE A 192 4.38 15.74 -2.97
C ILE A 192 5.49 15.39 -1.98
N PRO A 193 5.21 14.57 -0.96
CA PRO A 193 6.25 13.92 -0.15
C PRO A 193 7.07 12.90 -0.96
N ALA A 194 8.31 12.65 -0.52
CA ALA A 194 9.26 11.80 -1.24
C ALA A 194 8.78 10.36 -1.47
N TYR A 195 7.98 9.80 -0.54
CA TYR A 195 7.50 8.42 -0.62
C TYR A 195 6.55 8.18 -1.82
N LEU A 196 5.95 9.24 -2.36
CA LEU A 196 5.03 9.20 -3.52
C LEU A 196 5.75 9.32 -4.87
N ILE A 197 7.07 9.49 -4.88
CA ILE A 197 7.84 9.38 -6.12
C ILE A 197 7.91 7.91 -6.49
N ALA A 198 7.32 7.57 -7.64
CA ALA A 198 7.38 6.22 -8.17
C ALA A 198 7.79 6.17 -9.64
N LEU A 199 8.42 5.07 -10.01
CA LEU A 199 8.80 4.71 -11.37
C LEU A 199 8.50 3.24 -11.64
N ALA A 200 8.22 2.94 -12.91
CA ALA A 200 8.19 1.57 -13.43
C ALA A 200 8.75 1.53 -14.85
N VAL A 201 9.43 0.43 -15.20
CA VAL A 201 9.99 0.18 -16.53
C VAL A 201 9.71 -1.25 -16.94
N GLY A 202 9.08 -1.45 -18.08
CA GLY A 202 8.78 -2.78 -18.61
C GLY A 202 8.13 -2.74 -19.99
N GLU A 203 7.77 -3.92 -20.48
CA GLU A 203 6.93 -4.08 -21.68
C GLU A 203 5.49 -3.71 -21.30
N LEU A 204 5.10 -2.45 -21.53
CA LEU A 204 3.82 -1.90 -21.05
C LEU A 204 2.97 -1.35 -22.20
N GLU A 205 1.72 -1.78 -22.21
CA GLU A 205 0.64 -1.24 -23.02
C GLU A 205 -0.36 -0.47 -22.17
N SER A 206 -1.23 0.31 -22.83
CA SER A 206 -2.29 1.05 -22.16
C SER A 206 -3.64 0.96 -22.85
N ARG A 207 -4.71 1.12 -22.07
CA ARG A 207 -6.08 1.36 -22.55
C ARG A 207 -6.70 2.53 -21.77
N ASP A 208 -7.22 3.52 -22.48
CA ASP A 208 -8.01 4.58 -21.87
C ASP A 208 -9.37 4.03 -21.42
N LEU A 209 -9.74 4.34 -20.18
CA LEU A 209 -11.02 3.94 -19.57
C LEU A 209 -12.01 5.12 -19.59
N SER A 210 -11.48 6.34 -19.50
CA SER A 210 -12.20 7.60 -19.62
C SER A 210 -11.26 8.69 -20.15
N PRO A 211 -11.72 9.92 -20.40
CA PRO A 211 -10.84 11.03 -20.74
C PRO A 211 -9.77 11.35 -19.68
N ARG A 212 -10.00 10.96 -18.42
CA ARG A 212 -9.14 11.27 -17.27
C ARG A 212 -8.60 10.02 -16.55
N SER A 213 -8.74 8.82 -17.13
CA SER A 213 -8.22 7.60 -16.53
C SER A 213 -7.81 6.56 -17.57
N ARG A 214 -6.76 5.81 -17.25
CA ARG A 214 -6.18 4.76 -18.10
C ARG A 214 -5.61 3.66 -17.24
N VAL A 215 -5.60 2.45 -17.78
CA VAL A 215 -4.83 1.34 -17.21
C VAL A 215 -3.62 1.06 -18.07
N TRP A 216 -2.50 0.83 -17.41
CA TRP A 216 -1.25 0.32 -17.94
C TRP A 216 -1.03 -1.10 -17.40
N ALA A 217 -0.55 -2.00 -18.25
CA ALA A 217 -0.15 -3.35 -17.85
C ALA A 217 0.74 -3.98 -18.93
N GLU A 218 1.27 -5.18 -18.64
CA GLU A 218 1.84 -6.02 -19.68
C GLU A 218 0.77 -6.41 -20.73
N PRO A 219 1.15 -6.63 -22.01
CA PRO A 219 0.21 -6.95 -23.09
C PRO A 219 -0.75 -8.10 -22.77
N GLU A 220 -0.29 -9.10 -22.02
CA GLU A 220 -1.05 -10.27 -21.61
C GLU A 220 -2.17 -9.96 -20.59
N VAL A 221 -2.14 -8.80 -19.94
CA VAL A 221 -3.02 -8.43 -18.82
C VAL A 221 -3.92 -7.23 -19.16
N VAL A 222 -3.47 -6.34 -20.06
CA VAL A 222 -4.08 -5.01 -20.25
C VAL A 222 -5.56 -5.03 -20.62
N GLU A 223 -6.00 -5.97 -21.46
CA GLU A 223 -7.42 -6.07 -21.87
C GLU A 223 -8.33 -6.48 -20.71
N MET A 224 -7.89 -7.45 -19.91
CA MET A 224 -8.64 -7.90 -18.74
C MET A 224 -8.69 -6.82 -17.66
N ALA A 225 -7.56 -6.13 -17.44
CA ALA A 225 -7.52 -5.00 -16.51
C ALA A 225 -8.42 -3.84 -16.96
N ALA A 226 -8.48 -3.57 -18.27
CA ALA A 226 -9.37 -2.54 -18.81
C ALA A 226 -10.85 -2.89 -18.64
N ALA A 227 -11.21 -4.16 -18.84
CA ALA A 227 -12.55 -4.65 -18.58
C ALA A 227 -12.93 -4.55 -17.09
N ASP A 228 -12.01 -4.85 -16.18
CA ASP A 228 -12.24 -4.80 -14.74
C ASP A 228 -12.36 -3.37 -14.20
N PHE A 229 -11.58 -2.42 -14.73
CA PHE A 229 -11.52 -1.06 -14.20
C PHE A 229 -12.40 -0.05 -14.94
N ARG A 230 -13.21 -0.48 -15.90
CA ARG A 230 -14.06 0.39 -16.73
C ARG A 230 -14.97 1.35 -15.95
N ASP A 231 -15.35 0.98 -14.72
CA ASP A 231 -16.27 1.74 -13.87
C ASP A 231 -15.56 2.79 -13.00
N VAL A 232 -14.22 2.92 -13.10
CA VAL A 232 -13.43 3.87 -12.29
C VAL A 232 -13.89 5.33 -12.44
N GLY A 233 -14.38 5.71 -13.62
CA GLY A 233 -14.90 7.06 -13.85
C GLY A 233 -16.08 7.40 -12.92
N ALA A 234 -16.97 6.44 -12.67
CA ALA A 234 -18.08 6.64 -11.73
C ALA A 234 -17.58 6.78 -10.28
N MET A 235 -16.50 6.08 -9.91
CA MET A 235 -15.88 6.23 -8.59
C MET A 235 -15.31 7.64 -8.42
N MET A 236 -14.64 8.17 -9.47
CA MET A 236 -14.12 9.54 -9.49
C MET A 236 -15.25 10.56 -9.34
N ASP A 237 -16.33 10.43 -10.10
CA ASP A 237 -17.47 11.36 -10.04
C ASP A 237 -18.10 11.39 -8.64
N VAL A 238 -18.27 10.22 -8.01
CA VAL A 238 -18.75 10.10 -6.62
C VAL A 238 -17.78 10.76 -5.65
N ALA A 239 -16.48 10.46 -5.73
CA ALA A 239 -15.48 11.02 -4.84
C ALA A 239 -15.40 12.56 -4.98
N GLU A 240 -15.41 13.08 -6.21
CA GLU A 240 -15.43 14.52 -6.48
C GLU A 240 -16.69 15.19 -5.89
N SER A 241 -17.84 14.53 -6.03
CA SER A 241 -19.10 15.03 -5.47
C SER A 241 -19.10 15.10 -3.93
N LEU A 242 -18.35 14.23 -3.26
CA LEU A 242 -18.29 14.18 -1.79
C LEU A 242 -17.20 15.10 -1.24
N TYR A 243 -16.03 15.15 -1.87
CA TYR A 243 -14.81 15.66 -1.25
C TYR A 243 -14.16 16.84 -1.97
N GLY A 244 -14.69 17.24 -3.13
CA GLY A 244 -14.15 18.34 -3.93
C GLY A 244 -13.35 17.84 -5.14
N PRO A 245 -12.83 18.76 -5.97
CA PRO A 245 -12.24 18.42 -7.27
C PRO A 245 -11.06 17.44 -7.17
N TYR A 246 -10.84 16.67 -8.23
CA TYR A 246 -9.65 15.83 -8.40
C TYR A 246 -8.49 16.64 -9.01
N ASP A 247 -7.40 16.80 -8.27
CA ASP A 247 -6.33 17.78 -8.59
C ASP A 247 -5.12 17.25 -9.31
N TRP A 248 -5.15 15.99 -9.68
CA TRP A 248 -4.00 15.31 -10.26
C TRP A 248 -4.12 15.14 -11.78
N GLU A 249 -5.07 15.85 -12.41
CA GLU A 249 -5.40 15.83 -13.85
C GLU A 249 -5.98 14.49 -14.35
N ARG A 250 -5.26 13.39 -14.12
CA ARG A 250 -5.60 12.02 -14.51
C ARG A 250 -5.38 11.04 -13.37
N PHE A 251 -6.24 10.05 -13.29
CA PHE A 251 -6.10 8.86 -12.44
C PHE A 251 -5.74 7.67 -13.32
N ASP A 252 -4.46 7.52 -13.65
CA ASP A 252 -3.98 6.32 -14.33
C ASP A 252 -3.58 5.26 -13.30
N MET A 253 -3.65 4.00 -13.71
CA MET A 253 -3.33 2.81 -12.91
C MET A 253 -2.31 1.96 -13.64
N LEU A 254 -1.39 1.33 -12.91
CA LEU A 254 -0.45 0.35 -13.42
C LEU A 254 -0.67 -0.98 -12.69
N VAL A 255 -1.10 -2.01 -13.43
CA VAL A 255 -1.12 -3.38 -12.92
C VAL A 255 0.29 -3.93 -12.98
N LEU A 256 0.89 -4.14 -11.82
CA LEU A 256 2.25 -4.66 -11.68
C LEU A 256 2.31 -6.18 -11.91
N PRO A 257 3.52 -6.74 -12.11
CA PRO A 257 3.72 -8.18 -12.14
C PRO A 257 3.33 -8.88 -10.81
N PRO A 258 3.10 -10.20 -10.81
CA PRO A 258 2.63 -10.96 -9.63
C PRO A 258 3.49 -10.84 -8.37
N SER A 259 4.75 -10.43 -8.52
CA SER A 259 5.67 -10.24 -7.41
C SER A 259 5.43 -8.97 -6.58
N PHE A 260 4.48 -8.10 -6.94
CA PHE A 260 4.14 -6.93 -6.13
C PHE A 260 3.55 -7.35 -4.77
N PRO A 261 4.17 -6.96 -3.63
CA PRO A 261 3.83 -7.53 -2.34
C PRO A 261 2.59 -6.90 -1.66
N TYR A 262 2.18 -5.70 -2.08
CA TYR A 262 1.08 -4.94 -1.47
C TYR A 262 -0.24 -5.08 -2.25
N GLY A 263 -1.30 -4.41 -1.76
CA GLY A 263 -2.61 -4.36 -2.44
C GLY A 263 -2.59 -3.35 -3.58
N GLY A 264 -2.28 -2.11 -3.25
CA GLY A 264 -1.95 -1.03 -4.17
C GLY A 264 -0.95 -0.07 -3.54
N MET A 265 -0.64 1.02 -4.25
CA MET A 265 0.12 2.16 -3.76
C MET A 265 -0.39 3.41 -4.48
N GLU A 266 -0.71 4.46 -3.72
CA GLU A 266 -1.47 5.64 -4.15
C GLU A 266 -0.66 6.69 -4.94
N ASN A 267 0.43 6.26 -5.58
CA ASN A 267 1.34 7.10 -6.33
C ASN A 267 0.55 8.07 -7.24
N PRO A 268 0.65 9.41 -7.04
CA PRO A 268 -0.23 10.35 -7.69
C PRO A 268 -0.13 10.22 -9.20
N ARG A 269 -1.29 10.22 -9.87
CA ARG A 269 -1.42 10.09 -11.34
C ARG A 269 -1.07 8.70 -11.89
N LEU A 270 -0.53 7.78 -11.09
CA LEU A 270 -0.13 6.44 -11.53
C LEU A 270 -0.20 5.42 -10.39
N THR A 271 -1.42 5.11 -9.93
CA THR A 271 -1.64 4.13 -8.86
C THR A 271 -1.06 2.76 -9.24
N PHE A 272 -0.22 2.18 -8.40
CA PHE A 272 0.26 0.80 -8.61
C PHE A 272 -0.74 -0.18 -8.01
N LEU A 273 -1.06 -1.24 -8.74
CA LEU A 273 -2.05 -2.24 -8.36
C LEU A 273 -1.47 -3.65 -8.46
N THR A 274 -1.78 -4.50 -7.50
CA THR A 274 -1.44 -5.93 -7.58
C THR A 274 -2.26 -6.61 -8.70
N PRO A 275 -1.70 -7.57 -9.45
CA PRO A 275 -2.47 -8.27 -10.48
C PRO A 275 -3.54 -9.18 -9.88
N GLY A 276 -3.48 -9.49 -8.58
CA GLY A 276 -4.48 -10.30 -7.88
C GLY A 276 -5.88 -9.69 -7.81
N ILE A 277 -6.04 -8.39 -8.15
CA ILE A 277 -7.35 -7.75 -8.27
C ILE A 277 -7.93 -7.79 -9.69
N VAL A 278 -7.13 -8.19 -10.68
CA VAL A 278 -7.61 -8.40 -12.05
C VAL A 278 -8.14 -9.82 -12.14
N THR A 279 -9.46 -9.93 -12.06
CA THR A 279 -10.23 -11.18 -11.89
C THR A 279 -11.14 -11.46 -13.08
N GLY A 280 -11.43 -10.45 -13.92
CA GLY A 280 -12.29 -10.54 -15.10
C GLY A 280 -13.78 -10.38 -14.81
N ASP A 281 -14.18 -10.23 -13.54
CA ASP A 281 -15.57 -10.07 -13.10
C ASP A 281 -15.82 -8.81 -12.26
N ARG A 282 -14.79 -7.96 -12.06
CA ARG A 282 -14.83 -6.73 -11.26
C ARG A 282 -15.04 -6.93 -9.75
N SER A 283 -14.88 -8.14 -9.23
CA SER A 283 -15.16 -8.44 -7.82
C SER A 283 -14.14 -7.85 -6.83
N MET A 284 -12.96 -7.40 -7.31
CA MET A 284 -11.87 -6.88 -6.47
C MET A 284 -11.60 -5.37 -6.66
N VAL A 285 -12.52 -4.63 -7.30
CA VAL A 285 -12.32 -3.20 -7.63
C VAL A 285 -12.40 -2.29 -6.39
N SER A 286 -12.81 -2.79 -5.21
CA SER A 286 -12.80 -1.97 -3.99
C SER A 286 -11.42 -1.43 -3.62
N VAL A 287 -10.35 -2.16 -3.97
CA VAL A 287 -8.96 -1.68 -3.83
C VAL A 287 -8.73 -0.41 -4.65
N VAL A 288 -9.24 -0.34 -5.90
CA VAL A 288 -9.15 0.87 -6.73
C VAL A 288 -9.85 2.05 -6.06
N GLY A 289 -10.97 1.81 -5.38
CA GLY A 289 -11.67 2.83 -4.60
C GLY A 289 -10.84 3.37 -3.42
N HIS A 290 -10.05 2.51 -2.77
CA HIS A 290 -9.12 2.90 -1.71
C HIS A 290 -7.99 3.79 -2.25
N GLU A 291 -7.34 3.36 -3.33
CA GLU A 291 -6.26 4.14 -3.95
C GLU A 291 -6.75 5.47 -4.53
N LEU A 292 -7.99 5.51 -5.05
CA LEU A 292 -8.62 6.76 -5.47
C LEU A 292 -8.83 7.69 -4.27
N ALA A 293 -9.30 7.18 -3.13
CA ALA A 293 -9.56 7.96 -1.93
C ALA A 293 -8.30 8.70 -1.43
N HIS A 294 -7.13 8.07 -1.53
CA HIS A 294 -5.85 8.70 -1.18
C HIS A 294 -5.55 9.99 -1.95
N SER A 295 -6.16 10.19 -3.12
CA SER A 295 -6.04 11.43 -3.89
C SER A 295 -6.48 12.66 -3.10
N TRP A 296 -7.33 12.50 -2.07
CA TRP A 296 -7.69 13.54 -1.10
C TRP A 296 -7.00 13.34 0.25
N THR A 297 -6.95 12.11 0.74
CA THR A 297 -6.52 11.78 2.11
C THR A 297 -5.24 10.93 2.07
N GLY A 298 -4.09 11.57 2.13
CA GLY A 298 -2.79 10.96 1.89
C GLY A 298 -1.98 11.81 0.94
N ASN A 299 -2.45 12.01 -0.28
CA ASN A 299 -1.71 12.77 -1.29
C ASN A 299 -1.88 14.28 -1.10
N LEU A 300 -3.13 14.77 -1.00
CA LEU A 300 -3.43 16.19 -0.75
C LEU A 300 -3.19 16.58 0.71
N VAL A 301 -3.68 15.79 1.66
CA VAL A 301 -3.41 15.97 3.09
C VAL A 301 -2.64 14.76 3.58
N THR A 302 -1.34 14.92 3.86
CA THR A 302 -0.44 13.82 4.27
C THR A 302 -0.22 13.85 5.78
N ASN A 303 0.01 12.70 6.39
CA ASN A 303 0.66 12.62 7.69
C ASN A 303 2.03 13.34 7.70
N ALA A 304 2.37 14.07 8.75
CA ALA A 304 3.67 14.75 8.85
C ALA A 304 4.82 13.81 9.26
N THR A 305 4.49 12.69 9.90
CA THR A 305 5.44 11.66 10.36
C THR A 305 4.77 10.29 10.34
N TRP A 306 5.52 9.20 10.43
CA TRP A 306 4.97 7.84 10.40
C TRP A 306 4.16 7.45 11.65
N ARG A 307 4.30 8.19 12.78
CA ARG A 307 3.37 8.03 13.92
C ARG A 307 1.97 8.58 13.64
N ASP A 308 1.84 9.44 12.63
CA ASP A 308 0.58 10.04 12.20
C ASP A 308 -0.03 9.29 11.00
N PHE A 309 0.51 8.12 10.64
CA PHE A 309 0.10 7.35 9.46
C PHE A 309 -1.40 7.01 9.43
N TRP A 310 -2.03 6.87 10.60
CA TRP A 310 -3.48 6.67 10.71
C TRP A 310 -4.30 7.85 10.13
N LEU A 311 -3.72 9.03 9.99
CA LEU A 311 -4.36 10.16 9.31
C LEU A 311 -4.52 9.89 7.82
N ASN A 312 -3.56 9.23 7.17
CA ASN A 312 -3.77 8.79 5.80
C ASN A 312 -4.82 7.68 5.80
N GLU A 313 -4.52 6.57 6.47
CA GLU A 313 -5.26 5.33 6.26
C GLU A 313 -6.65 5.30 6.87
N GLY A 314 -6.82 5.94 8.03
CA GLY A 314 -8.12 6.08 8.67
C GLY A 314 -9.07 6.93 7.82
N TRP A 315 -8.58 8.05 7.28
CA TRP A 315 -9.37 8.89 6.40
C TRP A 315 -9.64 8.19 5.06
N THR A 316 -8.64 7.58 4.43
CA THR A 316 -8.80 6.86 3.16
C THR A 316 -9.79 5.71 3.28
N THR A 317 -9.68 4.90 4.34
CA THR A 317 -10.61 3.79 4.56
C THR A 317 -12.04 4.30 4.80
N TYR A 318 -12.20 5.41 5.53
CA TYR A 318 -13.51 6.06 5.68
C TYR A 318 -14.07 6.56 4.34
N VAL A 319 -13.25 7.25 3.54
CA VAL A 319 -13.61 7.79 2.23
C VAL A 319 -13.96 6.66 1.25
N GLN A 320 -13.19 5.57 1.25
CA GLN A 320 -13.46 4.36 0.48
C GLN A 320 -14.85 3.80 0.79
N TRP A 321 -15.20 3.64 2.07
CA TRP A 321 -16.53 3.16 2.47
C TRP A 321 -17.65 4.08 1.98
N ARG A 322 -17.43 5.39 2.01
CA ARG A 322 -18.40 6.39 1.53
C ARG A 322 -18.58 6.36 0.00
N ILE A 323 -17.49 6.22 -0.75
CA ILE A 323 -17.55 6.03 -2.21
C ILE A 323 -18.33 4.74 -2.52
N ARG A 324 -17.99 3.65 -1.83
CA ARG A 324 -18.64 2.36 -2.02
C ARG A 324 -20.12 2.40 -1.64
N GLU A 325 -20.47 3.02 -0.51
CA GLU A 325 -21.85 3.19 -0.06
C GLU A 325 -22.69 3.93 -1.12
N ALA A 326 -22.14 4.97 -1.75
CA ALA A 326 -22.84 5.69 -2.81
C ALA A 326 -23.03 4.86 -4.09
N LEU A 327 -22.15 3.89 -4.37
CA LEU A 327 -22.20 3.05 -5.58
C LEU A 327 -23.09 1.81 -5.41
N VAL A 328 -23.02 1.14 -4.26
CA VAL A 328 -23.67 -0.17 -4.06
C VAL A 328 -24.48 -0.29 -2.77
N GLY A 329 -24.56 0.78 -1.97
CA GLY A 329 -25.40 0.85 -0.78
C GLY A 329 -24.72 0.44 0.53
N LYS A 330 -25.34 0.86 1.64
CA LYS A 330 -24.82 0.70 3.00
C LYS A 330 -24.62 -0.76 3.44
N ASP A 331 -25.55 -1.65 3.08
CA ASP A 331 -25.57 -3.01 3.62
C ASP A 331 -24.43 -3.85 3.03
N GLU A 332 -24.14 -3.62 1.75
CA GLU A 332 -22.99 -4.17 1.05
C GLU A 332 -21.67 -3.58 1.59
N THR A 333 -21.63 -2.28 1.91
CA THR A 333 -20.41 -1.66 2.48
C THR A 333 -20.14 -2.17 3.89
N ALA A 334 -21.19 -2.44 4.67
CA ALA A 334 -21.06 -3.04 5.99
C ALA A 334 -20.40 -4.43 5.95
N LEU A 335 -20.59 -5.22 4.88
CA LEU A 335 -19.88 -6.49 4.71
C LEU A 335 -18.36 -6.30 4.61
N GLU A 336 -17.90 -5.30 3.85
CA GLU A 336 -16.47 -4.97 3.77
C GLU A 336 -15.93 -4.47 5.11
N MET A 337 -16.70 -3.65 5.83
CA MET A 337 -16.36 -3.22 7.19
C MET A 337 -16.23 -4.43 8.13
N ALA A 338 -17.14 -5.42 8.05
CA ALA A 338 -17.11 -6.63 8.88
C ALA A 338 -15.91 -7.53 8.54
N ILE A 339 -15.58 -7.68 7.26
CA ILE A 339 -14.37 -8.40 6.82
C ILE A 339 -13.12 -7.71 7.39
N LEU A 340 -13.03 -6.39 7.26
CA LEU A 340 -11.88 -5.65 7.77
C LEU A 340 -11.80 -5.69 9.31
N GLN A 341 -12.94 -5.68 10.01
CA GLN A 341 -13.02 -5.89 11.46
C GLN A 341 -12.40 -7.23 11.87
N ARG A 342 -12.65 -8.29 11.10
CA ARG A 342 -12.11 -9.63 11.36
C ARG A 342 -10.60 -9.67 11.14
N GLU A 343 -10.10 -9.02 10.09
CA GLU A 343 -8.65 -8.88 9.87
C GLU A 343 -7.99 -8.05 10.98
N PHE A 344 -8.61 -6.95 11.39
CA PHE A 344 -8.16 -6.13 12.52
C PHE A 344 -8.08 -6.92 13.82
N GLN A 345 -9.11 -7.73 14.13
CA GLN A 345 -9.13 -8.56 15.34
C GLN A 345 -7.94 -9.52 15.41
N ARG A 346 -7.53 -10.10 14.28
CA ARG A 346 -6.34 -10.97 14.20
C ARG A 346 -5.05 -10.21 14.44
N ASP A 347 -4.93 -9.00 13.91
CA ASP A 347 -3.74 -8.17 14.08
C ASP A 347 -3.57 -7.73 15.54
N ILE A 348 -4.65 -7.33 16.22
CA ILE A 348 -4.57 -6.93 17.63
C ILE A 348 -4.25 -8.13 18.55
N GLU A 349 -4.78 -9.32 18.27
CA GLU A 349 -4.44 -10.55 18.97
C GLU A 349 -2.96 -10.90 18.78
N ALA A 350 -2.46 -10.79 17.55
CA ALA A 350 -1.04 -11.03 17.25
C ALA A 350 -0.12 -10.03 17.96
N PHE A 351 -0.51 -8.77 18.14
CA PHE A 351 0.25 -7.81 18.94
C PHE A 351 0.23 -8.15 20.44
N ALA A 352 -0.91 -8.57 20.98
CA ALA A 352 -0.99 -9.05 22.36
C ALA A 352 -0.09 -10.27 22.60
N GLU A 353 -0.11 -11.26 21.70
CA GLU A 353 0.73 -12.46 21.80
C GLU A 353 2.23 -12.13 21.75
N LYS A 354 2.61 -11.07 21.01
CA LYS A 354 3.99 -10.56 20.95
C LYS A 354 4.37 -9.68 22.14
N GLY A 355 3.43 -9.38 23.05
CA GLY A 355 3.66 -8.50 24.19
C GLY A 355 3.81 -7.02 23.82
N THR A 356 3.25 -6.59 22.68
CA THR A 356 3.29 -5.21 22.20
C THR A 356 1.88 -4.60 21.96
N PRO A 357 0.94 -4.73 22.91
CA PRO A 357 -0.44 -4.24 22.73
C PRO A 357 -0.52 -2.72 22.48
N GLU A 358 0.46 -1.94 22.92
CA GLU A 358 0.57 -0.49 22.66
C GLU A 358 0.65 -0.14 21.17
N ARG A 359 0.98 -1.10 20.29
CA ARG A 359 0.94 -0.95 18.83
C ARG A 359 -0.47 -0.86 18.27
N THR A 360 -1.49 -1.05 19.09
CA THR A 360 -2.91 -0.94 18.70
C THR A 360 -3.52 0.44 18.97
N ALA A 361 -2.75 1.39 19.52
CA ALA A 361 -3.12 2.81 19.56
C ALA A 361 -2.83 3.49 18.21
N LEU A 362 -3.59 4.53 17.85
CA LEU A 362 -3.46 5.19 16.54
C LEU A 362 -2.25 6.13 16.46
N GLY A 363 -2.02 6.92 17.52
CA GLY A 363 -1.00 7.98 17.58
C GLY A 363 0.24 7.59 18.39
N THR A 364 0.67 6.34 18.31
CA THR A 364 1.81 5.80 19.10
C THR A 364 3.13 6.40 18.63
N PHE A 365 3.96 6.85 19.58
CA PHE A 365 5.32 7.28 19.25
C PHE A 365 6.12 6.13 18.63
N LEU A 366 6.76 6.40 17.49
CA LEU A 366 7.59 5.44 16.78
C LEU A 366 9.04 5.97 16.79
N PRO A 367 9.94 5.43 17.63
CA PRO A 367 11.32 5.86 17.61
C PRO A 367 11.99 5.44 16.29
N GLY A 368 12.99 6.22 15.85
CA GLY A 368 13.72 5.95 14.59
C GLY A 368 14.52 4.66 14.57
N THR A 369 14.60 3.96 15.71
CA THR A 369 15.18 2.61 15.83
C THR A 369 14.18 1.50 15.51
N VAL A 370 12.90 1.81 15.33
CA VAL A 370 11.87 0.87 14.91
C VAL A 370 11.55 1.15 13.45
N ASP A 371 11.66 0.11 12.62
CA ASP A 371 11.29 0.17 11.22
C ASP A 371 9.77 0.39 11.07
N PRO A 372 9.30 1.41 10.35
CA PRO A 372 7.88 1.59 10.07
C PRO A 372 7.21 0.35 9.45
N ASP A 373 7.93 -0.39 8.60
CA ASP A 373 7.42 -1.61 7.96
C ASP A 373 7.06 -2.70 8.99
N ASP A 374 7.79 -2.75 10.12
CA ASP A 374 7.55 -3.72 11.19
C ASP A 374 6.29 -3.41 12.02
N THR A 375 5.71 -2.21 11.83
CA THR A 375 4.48 -1.76 12.51
C THR A 375 3.22 -1.85 11.66
N PHE A 376 3.36 -2.23 10.38
CA PHE A 376 2.24 -2.39 9.47
C PHE A 376 1.15 -3.32 10.04
N SER A 377 -0.09 -2.87 10.02
CA SER A 377 -1.28 -3.61 10.48
C SER A 377 -2.56 -2.93 10.00
N ARG A 378 -3.72 -3.54 10.26
CA ARG A 378 -5.05 -2.91 10.02
C ARG A 378 -5.42 -1.87 11.08
N VAL A 379 -4.59 -1.62 12.09
CA VAL A 379 -4.88 -0.63 13.15
C VAL A 379 -5.11 0.77 12.56
N PRO A 380 -4.17 1.39 11.82
CA PRO A 380 -4.36 2.73 11.26
C PRO A 380 -5.56 2.81 10.30
N TYR A 381 -5.83 1.75 9.55
CA TYR A 381 -6.95 1.64 8.61
C TYR A 381 -8.30 1.57 9.34
N PHE A 382 -8.53 0.46 10.06
CA PHE A 382 -9.85 0.14 10.60
C PHE A 382 -10.20 0.97 11.83
N LYS A 383 -9.30 1.03 12.83
CA LYS A 383 -9.54 1.81 14.05
C LYS A 383 -9.56 3.32 13.74
N GLY A 384 -8.75 3.77 12.77
CA GLY A 384 -8.77 5.16 12.29
C GLY A 384 -10.09 5.51 11.60
N ALA A 385 -10.58 4.66 10.70
CA ALA A 385 -11.86 4.90 10.02
C ALA A 385 -13.04 4.85 11.00
N LEU A 386 -13.03 3.92 11.96
CA LEU A 386 -14.08 3.85 13.00
C LEU A 386 -14.10 5.08 13.91
N PHE A 387 -12.96 5.73 14.16
CA PHE A 387 -12.93 7.02 14.86
C PHE A 387 -13.71 8.09 14.08
N PHE A 388 -13.54 8.15 12.76
CA PHE A 388 -14.30 9.07 11.90
C PHE A 388 -15.78 8.69 11.80
N VAL A 389 -16.13 7.40 11.77
CA VAL A 389 -17.53 6.95 11.86
C VAL A 389 -18.14 7.37 13.20
N ALA A 390 -17.42 7.26 14.32
CA ALA A 390 -17.91 7.69 15.63
C ALA A 390 -18.19 9.20 15.66
N LEU A 391 -17.28 10.00 15.08
CA LEU A 391 -17.50 11.44 14.92
C LEU A 391 -18.70 11.75 14.02
N GLU A 392 -18.83 11.06 12.88
CA GLU A 392 -19.97 11.21 11.97
C GLU A 392 -21.30 10.94 12.68
N GLN A 393 -21.39 9.86 13.45
CA GLN A 393 -22.61 9.48 14.17
C GLN A 393 -23.00 10.51 15.23
N MET A 394 -22.03 11.12 15.91
CA MET A 394 -22.30 12.17 16.90
C MET A 394 -22.69 13.50 16.25
N VAL A 395 -22.06 13.84 15.13
CA VAL A 395 -22.22 15.15 14.45
C VAL A 395 -23.42 15.17 13.51
N GLY A 396 -23.76 14.03 12.91
CA GLY A 396 -24.68 13.90 11.79
C GLY A 396 -23.96 14.04 10.45
N ARG A 397 -24.30 13.16 9.49
CA ARG A 397 -23.61 13.00 8.20
C ARG A 397 -23.47 14.29 7.39
N GLU A 398 -24.54 15.06 7.22
CA GLU A 398 -24.50 16.29 6.42
C GLU A 398 -23.47 17.30 6.95
N ARG A 399 -23.43 17.49 8.27
CA ARG A 399 -22.47 18.39 8.92
C ARG A 399 -21.05 17.80 8.90
N PHE A 400 -20.91 16.48 8.99
CA PHE A 400 -19.62 15.82 8.88
C PHE A 400 -19.04 15.90 7.46
N ASP A 401 -19.87 15.74 6.42
CA ASP A 401 -19.47 15.91 5.02
C ASP A 401 -18.97 17.33 4.76
N ALA A 402 -19.68 18.33 5.28
CA ALA A 402 -19.23 19.72 5.22
C ALA A 402 -17.89 19.93 5.97
N PHE A 403 -17.70 19.27 7.12
CA PHE A 403 -16.44 19.31 7.86
C PHE A 403 -15.28 18.72 7.04
N ILE A 404 -15.47 17.57 6.38
CA ILE A 404 -14.40 16.92 5.59
C ILE A 404 -13.97 17.80 4.41
N ARG A 405 -14.91 18.43 3.70
CA ARG A 405 -14.56 19.36 2.62
C ARG A 405 -13.71 20.53 3.10
N VAL A 406 -14.04 21.08 4.28
CA VAL A 406 -13.25 22.15 4.90
C VAL A 406 -11.89 21.63 5.36
N TYR A 407 -11.81 20.42 5.91
CA TYR A 407 -10.56 19.77 6.30
C TYR A 407 -9.61 19.65 5.10
N ILE A 408 -10.10 19.06 4.00
CA ILE A 408 -9.34 18.89 2.75
C ILE A 408 -8.87 20.25 2.24
N GLU A 409 -9.76 21.24 2.14
CA GLU A 409 -9.38 22.57 1.66
C GLU A 409 -8.36 23.27 2.56
N ARG A 410 -8.50 23.16 3.89
CA ARG A 410 -7.61 23.79 4.87
C ARG A 410 -6.19 23.23 4.79
N PHE A 411 -6.05 21.92 4.61
CA PHE A 411 -4.79 21.20 4.66
C PHE A 411 -4.29 20.71 3.29
N ARG A 412 -4.95 21.14 2.23
CA ARG A 412 -4.57 20.89 0.84
C ARG A 412 -3.09 21.19 0.58
N PHE A 413 -2.38 20.19 0.07
CA PHE A 413 -0.92 20.19 -0.16
C PHE A 413 -0.07 20.45 1.11
N LYS A 414 -0.58 20.05 2.29
CA LYS A 414 0.14 20.14 3.56
C LYS A 414 0.32 18.77 4.19
N SER A 415 1.28 18.71 5.10
CA SER A 415 1.49 17.56 5.96
C SER A 415 1.12 17.94 7.39
N ILE A 416 0.32 17.13 8.07
CA ILE A 416 -0.22 17.44 9.39
C ILE A 416 0.04 16.34 10.40
N THR A 417 0.10 16.72 11.66
CA THR A 417 0.27 15.86 12.81
C THR A 417 -1.09 15.52 13.44
N THR A 418 -1.13 14.46 14.24
CA THR A 418 -2.32 14.08 15.02
C THR A 418 -2.83 15.24 15.91
N PRO A 419 -1.98 15.97 16.67
CA PRO A 419 -2.43 17.14 17.40
C PRO A 419 -3.09 18.21 16.53
N GLU A 420 -2.55 18.50 15.34
CA GLU A 420 -3.15 19.49 14.43
C GLU A 420 -4.54 19.06 13.92
N LEU A 421 -4.76 17.77 13.64
CA LEU A 421 -6.09 17.25 13.34
C LEU A 421 -7.03 17.45 14.54
N LEU A 422 -6.60 17.06 15.74
CA LEU A 422 -7.44 17.16 16.94
C LEU A 422 -7.80 18.62 17.25
N ASP A 423 -6.84 19.54 17.16
CA ASP A 423 -7.09 20.97 17.32
C ASP A 423 -8.09 21.49 16.28
N PHE A 424 -7.98 21.03 15.02
CA PHE A 424 -8.93 21.37 13.96
C PHE A 424 -10.34 20.82 14.22
N ILE A 425 -10.46 19.58 14.72
CA ILE A 425 -11.76 19.02 15.12
C ILE A 425 -12.33 19.81 16.29
N ALA A 426 -11.54 20.15 17.30
CA ALA A 426 -11.99 20.93 18.46
C ALA A 426 -12.55 22.31 18.05
N ASP A 427 -11.89 22.98 17.10
CA ASP A 427 -12.33 24.28 16.55
C ASP A 427 -13.64 24.17 15.76
N ARG A 428 -13.73 23.20 14.84
CA ARG A 428 -14.86 23.11 13.89
C ARG A 428 -16.06 22.32 14.42
N LEU A 429 -15.81 21.42 15.37
CA LEU A 429 -16.79 20.50 15.96
C LEU A 429 -16.65 20.53 17.50
N PRO A 430 -16.92 21.68 18.14
CA PRO A 430 -16.66 21.88 19.57
C PRO A 430 -17.41 20.87 20.44
N GLY A 431 -16.71 20.28 21.40
CA GLY A 431 -17.23 19.29 22.35
C GLY A 431 -17.32 17.86 21.79
N MET A 432 -17.03 17.63 20.51
CA MET A 432 -17.17 16.29 19.91
C MET A 432 -16.04 15.34 20.32
N LEU A 433 -14.82 15.85 20.49
CA LEU A 433 -13.68 15.02 20.92
C LEU A 433 -13.90 14.43 22.32
N GLU A 434 -14.50 15.20 23.22
CA GLU A 434 -14.85 14.73 24.57
C GLU A 434 -15.97 13.69 24.50
N GLN A 435 -17.00 13.92 23.68
CA GLN A 435 -18.13 12.99 23.53
C GLN A 435 -17.71 11.63 22.98
N VAL A 436 -16.85 11.60 21.95
CA VAL A 436 -16.32 10.34 21.41
C VAL A 436 -15.16 9.76 22.22
N GLN A 437 -14.69 10.47 23.25
CA GLN A 437 -13.51 10.13 24.05
C GLN A 437 -12.26 9.94 23.18
N ALA A 438 -11.98 10.90 22.28
CA ALA A 438 -10.93 10.81 21.26
C ALA A 438 -9.56 10.36 21.78
N TRP A 439 -9.21 10.75 22.99
CA TRP A 439 -7.95 10.35 23.63
C TRP A 439 -7.79 8.81 23.77
N ARG A 440 -8.88 8.07 23.98
CA ARG A 440 -8.86 6.59 24.04
C ARG A 440 -8.58 5.97 22.68
N TRP A 441 -9.17 6.53 21.63
CA TRP A 441 -8.90 6.10 20.25
C TRP A 441 -7.43 6.33 19.90
N VAL A 442 -6.94 7.54 20.17
CA VAL A 442 -5.63 7.98 19.69
C VAL A 442 -4.49 7.37 20.49
N TYR A 443 -4.59 7.33 21.82
CA TYR A 443 -3.44 7.04 22.68
C TYR A 443 -3.57 5.78 23.53
N GLU A 444 -4.73 5.14 23.59
CA GLU A 444 -4.89 3.86 24.29
C GLU A 444 -4.91 2.68 23.31
N PRO A 445 -4.36 1.51 23.74
CA PRO A 445 -4.48 0.28 22.99
C PRO A 445 -5.94 -0.20 22.94
N TRP A 446 -6.24 -1.11 22.01
CA TRP A 446 -7.56 -1.72 21.80
C TRP A 446 -8.62 -0.76 21.24
N LEU A 447 -9.80 -1.28 20.89
CA LEU A 447 -10.96 -0.43 20.58
C LEU A 447 -11.57 0.09 21.88
N PRO A 448 -12.02 1.36 21.93
CA PRO A 448 -12.76 1.85 23.09
C PRO A 448 -14.16 1.25 23.13
N ASP A 449 -14.77 1.22 24.33
CA ASP A 449 -16.15 0.74 24.54
C ASP A 449 -17.20 1.53 23.74
N THR A 450 -16.85 2.72 23.25
CA THR A 450 -17.69 3.61 22.44
C THR A 450 -17.65 3.31 20.94
N VAL A 451 -17.08 2.17 20.55
CA VAL A 451 -16.93 1.81 19.13
C VAL A 451 -18.30 1.68 18.43
N PRO A 452 -18.47 2.27 17.23
CA PRO A 452 -19.66 2.06 16.41
C PRO A 452 -19.84 0.58 16.05
N LEU A 453 -21.08 0.08 16.18
CA LEU A 453 -21.41 -1.27 15.73
C LEU A 453 -21.51 -1.31 14.20
N VAL A 454 -20.89 -2.34 13.60
CA VAL A 454 -21.04 -2.65 12.19
C VAL A 454 -22.19 -3.64 12.03
N GLU A 455 -23.38 -3.12 11.73
CA GLU A 455 -24.60 -3.92 11.58
C GLU A 455 -25.19 -3.80 10.18
N SER A 456 -25.66 -4.93 9.64
CA SER A 456 -26.37 -5.01 8.37
C SER A 456 -27.20 -6.30 8.35
N PRO A 457 -28.38 -6.31 7.71
CA PRO A 457 -29.14 -7.53 7.48
C PRO A 457 -28.32 -8.63 6.80
N LEU A 458 -27.40 -8.27 5.89
CA LEU A 458 -26.52 -9.22 5.20
C LEU A 458 -25.50 -9.85 6.15
N ILE A 459 -24.96 -9.08 7.10
CA ILE A 459 -24.06 -9.62 8.14
C ILE A 459 -24.82 -10.58 9.05
N ALA A 460 -26.04 -10.22 9.46
CA ALA A 460 -26.87 -11.06 10.32
C ALA A 460 -27.21 -12.39 9.64
N GLU A 461 -27.60 -12.34 8.37
CA GLU A 461 -27.85 -13.54 7.55
C GLU A 461 -26.62 -14.44 7.47
N VAL A 462 -25.46 -13.89 7.06
CA VAL A 462 -24.22 -14.66 6.96
C VAL A 462 -23.82 -15.28 8.29
N SER A 463 -23.92 -14.50 9.39
CA SER A 463 -23.58 -14.96 10.74
C SER A 463 -24.50 -16.07 11.22
N GLN A 464 -25.80 -15.99 10.91
CA GLN A 464 -26.76 -17.04 11.23
C GLN A 464 -26.35 -18.36 10.59
N TYR A 465 -26.10 -18.38 9.28
CA TYR A 465 -25.69 -19.61 8.59
C TYR A 465 -24.33 -20.14 9.05
N ALA A 466 -23.35 -19.27 9.26
CA ALA A 466 -22.02 -19.69 9.74
C ALA A 466 -22.09 -20.34 11.15
N SER A 467 -22.97 -19.84 12.03
CA SER A 467 -23.09 -20.31 13.42
C SER A 467 -23.67 -21.72 13.56
N VAL A 468 -24.55 -22.12 12.64
CA VAL A 468 -25.17 -23.46 12.62
C VAL A 468 -24.10 -24.52 12.36
N GLY A 469 -23.11 -24.21 11.50
CA GLY A 469 -22.02 -25.12 11.14
C GLY A 469 -22.44 -26.24 10.17
N GLU A 470 -23.67 -26.18 9.65
CA GLU A 470 -24.11 -26.98 8.51
C GLU A 470 -23.73 -26.30 7.19
N VAL A 471 -23.67 -27.08 6.11
CA VAL A 471 -23.37 -26.53 4.78
C VAL A 471 -24.50 -25.62 4.32
N LEU A 472 -24.16 -24.40 3.91
CA LEU A 472 -25.10 -23.43 3.35
C LEU A 472 -25.99 -24.07 2.26
N PRO A 473 -27.33 -23.92 2.35
CA PRO A 473 -28.23 -24.41 1.31
C PRO A 473 -27.92 -23.80 -0.07
N LEU A 474 -27.99 -24.63 -1.13
CA LEU A 474 -27.65 -24.22 -2.51
C LEU A 474 -28.46 -23.01 -2.98
N GLU A 475 -29.77 -23.00 -2.70
CA GLU A 475 -30.67 -21.90 -3.07
C GLU A 475 -30.27 -20.56 -2.44
N GLU A 476 -29.61 -20.59 -1.28
CA GLU A 476 -29.21 -19.38 -0.58
C GLU A 476 -27.83 -18.91 -1.05
N GLY A 477 -26.84 -19.80 -1.06
CA GLY A 477 -25.48 -19.42 -1.46
C GLY A 477 -25.32 -18.97 -2.92
N THR A 478 -26.25 -19.34 -3.80
CA THR A 478 -26.24 -18.86 -5.19
C THR A 478 -26.64 -17.40 -5.34
N LYS A 479 -27.28 -16.79 -4.33
CA LYS A 479 -27.65 -15.37 -4.30
C LYS A 479 -26.56 -14.47 -3.72
N TRP A 480 -25.62 -15.06 -2.99
CA TRP A 480 -24.66 -14.31 -2.19
C TRP A 480 -23.60 -13.61 -3.02
N SER A 481 -23.31 -12.36 -2.64
CA SER A 481 -22.18 -11.59 -3.17
C SER A 481 -20.85 -12.16 -2.67
N ASP A 482 -19.75 -11.81 -3.34
CA ASP A 482 -18.42 -12.28 -2.91
C ASP A 482 -18.07 -11.83 -1.48
N PRO A 483 -18.39 -10.59 -1.02
CA PRO A 483 -18.22 -10.21 0.38
C PRO A 483 -18.98 -11.10 1.38
N GLN A 484 -20.21 -11.53 1.06
CA GLN A 484 -20.94 -12.49 1.90
C GLN A 484 -20.20 -13.82 1.98
N TRP A 485 -19.67 -14.31 0.85
CA TRP A 485 -18.88 -15.55 0.79
C TRP A 485 -17.57 -15.46 1.59
N ILE A 486 -16.83 -14.36 1.46
CA ILE A 486 -15.60 -14.11 2.23
C ILE A 486 -15.92 -14.15 3.72
N LEU A 487 -16.93 -13.38 4.15
CA LEU A 487 -17.32 -13.31 5.55
C LEU A 487 -17.82 -14.65 6.09
N TYR A 488 -18.61 -15.39 5.32
CA TYR A 488 -19.09 -16.72 5.69
C TYR A 488 -17.94 -17.69 5.89
N LEU A 489 -17.04 -17.81 4.91
CA LEU A 489 -15.88 -18.70 4.99
C LEU A 489 -14.96 -18.34 6.17
N ASP A 490 -14.92 -17.07 6.56
CA ASP A 490 -14.15 -16.59 7.71
C ASP A 490 -14.83 -16.88 9.06
N LEU A 491 -16.15 -16.83 9.11
CA LEU A 491 -16.98 -17.11 10.30
C LEU A 491 -17.21 -18.60 10.54
N LEU A 492 -16.97 -19.46 9.56
CA LEU A 492 -17.13 -20.90 9.71
C LEU A 492 -16.36 -21.44 10.93
N PRO A 493 -17.01 -22.15 11.86
CA PRO A 493 -16.34 -22.71 13.04
C PRO A 493 -15.43 -23.86 12.61
N ARG A 494 -14.13 -23.57 12.42
CA ARG A 494 -13.13 -24.51 11.86
C ARG A 494 -13.15 -25.89 12.53
N ALA A 495 -13.39 -25.95 13.85
CA ALA A 495 -13.47 -27.20 14.60
C ALA A 495 -14.66 -28.11 14.23
N ARG A 496 -15.70 -27.57 13.56
CA ARG A 496 -16.86 -28.32 13.07
C ARG A 496 -16.80 -28.63 11.57
N CYS A 497 -15.91 -27.98 10.83
CA CYS A 497 -15.74 -28.23 9.40
C CYS A 497 -15.01 -29.55 9.17
N THR A 498 -15.55 -30.41 8.32
CA THR A 498 -14.93 -31.68 7.94
C THR A 498 -14.53 -31.66 6.46
N ARG A 499 -13.83 -32.71 6.02
CA ARG A 499 -13.57 -32.96 4.59
C ARG A 499 -14.86 -32.99 3.77
N GLU A 500 -15.95 -33.49 4.34
CA GLU A 500 -17.27 -33.53 3.68
C GLU A 500 -17.86 -32.12 3.56
N THR A 501 -17.79 -31.31 4.62
CA THR A 501 -18.21 -29.89 4.57
C THR A 501 -17.52 -29.14 3.41
N ALA A 502 -16.19 -29.25 3.30
CA ALA A 502 -15.43 -28.60 2.24
C ALA A 502 -15.73 -29.16 0.84
N ALA A 503 -15.98 -30.48 0.74
CA ALA A 503 -16.38 -31.12 -0.52
C ALA A 503 -17.75 -30.62 -1.01
N THR A 504 -18.73 -30.57 -0.11
CA THR A 504 -20.11 -30.15 -0.46
C THR A 504 -20.15 -28.67 -0.85
N LEU A 505 -19.41 -27.80 -0.13
CA LEU A 505 -19.32 -26.38 -0.49
C LEU A 505 -18.77 -26.17 -1.91
N ASP A 506 -17.69 -26.85 -2.27
CA ASP A 506 -17.11 -26.71 -3.62
C ASP A 506 -17.99 -27.36 -4.69
N GLY A 507 -18.59 -28.51 -4.38
CA GLY A 507 -19.52 -29.18 -5.30
C GLY A 507 -20.78 -28.36 -5.60
N HIS A 508 -21.25 -27.56 -4.64
CA HIS A 508 -22.43 -26.71 -4.81
C HIS A 508 -22.10 -25.35 -5.45
N PHE A 509 -20.99 -24.73 -5.06
CA PHE A 509 -20.73 -23.32 -5.34
C PHE A 509 -19.45 -23.05 -6.12
N HIS A 510 -18.67 -24.09 -6.45
CA HIS A 510 -17.43 -24.01 -7.22
C HIS A 510 -16.41 -22.99 -6.66
N LEU A 511 -16.31 -22.90 -5.33
CA LEU A 511 -15.53 -21.89 -4.63
C LEU A 511 -14.03 -21.95 -4.95
N SER A 512 -13.50 -23.14 -5.25
CA SER A 512 -12.11 -23.35 -5.66
C SER A 512 -11.78 -22.78 -7.05
N GLU A 513 -12.79 -22.48 -7.85
CA GLU A 513 -12.68 -21.93 -9.21
C GLU A 513 -13.24 -20.51 -9.31
N ARG A 514 -13.71 -19.93 -8.20
CA ARG A 514 -14.23 -18.57 -8.14
C ARG A 514 -13.18 -17.58 -8.70
N ALA A 515 -13.64 -16.66 -9.54
CA ALA A 515 -12.79 -15.61 -10.09
C ALA A 515 -12.26 -14.67 -9.00
N ASN A 516 -13.13 -14.31 -8.04
CA ASN A 516 -12.72 -13.56 -6.85
C ASN A 516 -11.59 -14.25 -6.07
N THR A 517 -10.44 -13.58 -5.99
CA THR A 517 -9.21 -14.11 -5.38
C THR A 517 -9.38 -14.40 -3.89
N GLU A 518 -10.11 -13.57 -3.13
CA GLU A 518 -10.29 -13.73 -1.68
C GLU A 518 -11.22 -14.89 -1.33
N VAL A 519 -12.33 -15.07 -2.08
CA VAL A 519 -13.23 -16.23 -1.92
C VAL A 519 -12.46 -17.52 -2.21
N ARG A 520 -11.77 -17.56 -3.35
CA ARG A 520 -10.98 -18.74 -3.76
C ARG A 520 -9.89 -19.06 -2.75
N TRP A 521 -9.13 -18.07 -2.30
CA TRP A 521 -8.11 -18.24 -1.27
C TRP A 521 -8.69 -18.79 0.04
N SER A 522 -9.78 -18.18 0.52
CA SER A 522 -10.45 -18.58 1.78
C SER A 522 -10.95 -20.02 1.71
N TYR A 523 -11.49 -20.44 0.56
CA TYR A 523 -11.89 -21.82 0.34
C TYR A 523 -10.70 -22.78 0.29
N LEU A 524 -9.64 -22.46 -0.48
CA LEU A 524 -8.48 -23.33 -0.60
C LEU A 524 -7.79 -23.55 0.75
N LEU A 525 -7.77 -22.53 1.61
CA LEU A 525 -7.31 -22.66 2.99
C LEU A 525 -8.20 -23.64 3.79
N LEU A 526 -9.52 -23.48 3.73
CA LEU A 526 -10.47 -24.42 4.37
C LEU A 526 -10.27 -25.86 3.88
N ALA A 527 -10.09 -26.05 2.57
CA ALA A 527 -9.91 -27.37 1.98
C ALA A 527 -8.64 -28.08 2.50
N ILE A 528 -7.52 -27.34 2.60
CA ILE A 528 -6.28 -27.87 3.17
C ILE A 528 -6.45 -28.20 4.66
N GLU A 529 -7.04 -27.29 5.44
CA GLU A 529 -7.20 -27.47 6.89
C GLU A 529 -8.13 -28.63 7.27
N THR A 530 -9.12 -28.93 6.42
CA THR A 530 -10.06 -30.04 6.62
C THR A 530 -9.60 -31.36 5.99
N GLY A 531 -8.45 -31.36 5.29
CA GLY A 531 -7.94 -32.53 4.58
C GLY A 531 -8.70 -32.87 3.28
N HIS A 532 -9.49 -31.94 2.73
CA HIS A 532 -10.10 -32.05 1.41
C HIS A 532 -9.05 -31.78 0.30
N THR A 533 -8.05 -32.65 0.19
CA THR A 533 -6.91 -32.48 -0.73
C THR A 533 -6.86 -33.58 -1.78
N THR A 534 -7.95 -33.77 -2.52
CA THR A 534 -7.97 -34.63 -3.73
C THR A 534 -6.98 -34.11 -4.77
N ASP A 535 -6.58 -34.96 -5.73
CA ASP A 535 -5.62 -34.54 -6.78
C ASP A 535 -6.08 -33.28 -7.52
N ALA A 536 -7.39 -33.18 -7.81
CA ALA A 536 -7.98 -31.99 -8.43
C ALA A 536 -7.87 -30.74 -7.55
N VAL A 537 -8.09 -30.85 -6.23
CA VAL A 537 -7.94 -29.71 -5.31
C VAL A 537 -6.47 -29.34 -5.12
N ARG A 538 -5.57 -30.33 -5.05
CA ARG A 538 -4.12 -30.08 -5.00
C ARG A 538 -3.68 -29.28 -6.22
N GLU A 539 -4.10 -29.67 -7.42
CA GLU A 539 -3.80 -28.94 -8.65
C GLU A 539 -4.30 -27.47 -8.60
N LYS A 540 -5.50 -27.24 -8.05
CA LYS A 540 -6.04 -25.88 -7.87
C LYS A 540 -5.22 -25.05 -6.88
N VAL A 541 -4.79 -25.64 -5.76
CA VAL A 541 -3.89 -24.99 -4.79
C VAL A 541 -2.56 -24.63 -5.46
N GLU A 542 -1.98 -25.55 -6.22
CA GLU A 542 -0.71 -25.32 -6.92
C GLU A 542 -0.80 -24.20 -7.95
N ARG A 543 -1.86 -24.20 -8.77
CA ARG A 543 -2.13 -23.12 -9.74
C ARG A 543 -2.32 -21.79 -9.04
N PHE A 544 -3.06 -21.77 -7.93
CA PHE A 544 -3.25 -20.56 -7.14
C PHE A 544 -1.91 -20.02 -6.61
N LEU A 545 -1.10 -20.86 -5.95
CA LEU A 545 0.22 -20.48 -5.44
C LEU A 545 1.16 -19.99 -6.56
N ALA A 546 1.14 -20.61 -7.74
CA ALA A 546 1.93 -20.16 -8.88
C ALA A 546 1.51 -18.79 -9.44
N SER A 547 0.25 -18.39 -9.24
CA SER A 547 -0.33 -17.15 -9.77
C SER A 547 -0.21 -15.94 -8.84
N GLN A 548 0.17 -16.14 -7.57
CA GLN A 548 0.15 -15.09 -6.54
C GLN A 548 1.55 -14.84 -5.97
N GLY A 549 1.90 -13.59 -5.67
CA GLY A 549 3.15 -13.25 -4.95
C GLY A 549 2.94 -12.66 -3.55
N ARG A 550 1.70 -12.34 -3.15
CA ARG A 550 1.42 -11.68 -1.88
C ARG A 550 1.58 -12.63 -0.70
N VAL A 551 2.38 -12.23 0.29
CA VAL A 551 2.58 -13.00 1.54
C VAL A 551 1.26 -13.24 2.28
N LYS A 552 0.28 -12.33 2.15
CA LYS A 552 -1.11 -12.49 2.64
C LYS A 552 -1.69 -13.85 2.23
N TYR A 553 -1.53 -14.24 0.98
CA TYR A 553 -2.10 -15.48 0.45
C TYR A 553 -1.17 -16.68 0.64
N LEU A 554 0.11 -16.49 0.36
CA LEU A 554 1.09 -17.58 0.33
C LEU A 554 1.32 -18.17 1.72
N ARG A 555 1.55 -17.34 2.73
CA ARG A 555 1.97 -17.81 4.07
C ARG A 555 0.91 -18.69 4.74
N PRO A 556 -0.39 -18.34 4.76
CA PRO A 556 -1.42 -19.18 5.37
C PRO A 556 -1.57 -20.54 4.67
N LEU A 557 -1.55 -20.57 3.33
CA LEU A 557 -1.67 -21.82 2.57
C LEU A 557 -0.48 -22.76 2.83
N TYR A 558 0.76 -22.26 2.70
CA TYR A 558 1.95 -23.06 3.00
C TYR A 558 1.98 -23.52 4.45
N ARG A 559 1.56 -22.66 5.40
CA ARG A 559 1.45 -23.04 6.82
C ARG A 559 0.45 -24.17 7.02
N ALA A 560 -0.72 -24.09 6.39
CA ALA A 560 -1.75 -25.12 6.51
C ALA A 560 -1.27 -26.45 5.92
N MET A 561 -0.59 -26.42 4.77
CA MET A 561 0.01 -27.61 4.15
C MET A 561 1.07 -28.24 5.07
N ALA A 562 1.93 -27.42 5.68
CA ALA A 562 3.05 -27.86 6.51
C ALA A 562 2.64 -28.49 7.87
N LYS A 563 1.34 -28.53 8.22
CA LYS A 563 0.85 -29.14 9.47
C LYS A 563 1.03 -30.66 9.51
N THR A 564 1.18 -31.34 8.37
CA THR A 564 1.38 -32.79 8.29
C THR A 564 2.67 -33.14 7.55
N PRO A 565 3.30 -34.31 7.80
CA PRO A 565 4.51 -34.71 7.06
C PRO A 565 4.29 -34.81 5.54
N GLU A 566 3.15 -35.37 5.11
CA GLU A 566 2.81 -35.47 3.68
C GLU A 566 2.56 -34.09 3.07
N GLY A 567 1.81 -33.23 3.77
CA GLY A 567 1.53 -31.87 3.34
C GLY A 567 2.78 -30.97 3.30
N LEU A 568 3.75 -31.17 4.20
CA LEU A 568 5.04 -30.49 4.17
C LEU A 568 5.88 -30.91 2.95
N ALA A 569 5.90 -32.21 2.63
CA ALA A 569 6.56 -32.71 1.42
C ALA A 569 5.92 -32.10 0.15
N TRP A 570 4.58 -32.06 0.11
CA TRP A 570 3.84 -31.41 -0.96
C TRP A 570 4.18 -29.92 -1.05
N ALA A 571 4.13 -29.18 0.05
CA ALA A 571 4.47 -27.76 0.13
C ALA A 571 5.87 -27.45 -0.39
N ARG A 572 6.88 -28.24 0.01
CA ARG A 572 8.26 -28.09 -0.47
C ARG A 572 8.36 -28.33 -1.98
N ALA A 573 7.73 -29.39 -2.48
CA ALA A 573 7.73 -29.69 -3.92
C ALA A 573 7.08 -28.57 -4.75
N VAL A 574 5.97 -27.99 -4.27
CA VAL A 574 5.32 -26.84 -4.92
C VAL A 574 6.24 -25.62 -4.88
N PHE A 575 6.75 -25.28 -3.69
CA PHE A 575 7.64 -24.14 -3.50
C PHE A 575 8.87 -24.23 -4.40
N ASP A 576 9.50 -25.39 -4.53
CA ASP A 576 10.65 -25.57 -5.41
C ASP A 576 10.35 -25.29 -6.89
N ARG A 577 9.13 -25.56 -7.35
CA ARG A 577 8.69 -25.26 -8.72
C ARG A 577 8.42 -23.77 -8.96
N VAL A 578 7.83 -23.08 -7.97
CA VAL A 578 7.28 -21.72 -8.18
C VAL A 578 8.11 -20.60 -7.54
N LYS A 579 9.06 -20.91 -6.65
CA LYS A 579 9.84 -19.93 -5.86
C LYS A 579 10.61 -18.91 -6.69
N THR A 580 10.93 -19.19 -7.94
CA THR A 580 11.61 -18.26 -8.85
C THR A 580 10.67 -17.14 -9.32
N GLY A 581 9.36 -17.38 -9.36
CA GLY A 581 8.36 -16.36 -9.66
C GLY A 581 8.03 -15.45 -8.47
N TYR A 582 8.36 -15.85 -7.24
CA TYR A 582 8.07 -15.06 -6.05
C TYR A 582 9.05 -13.89 -5.86
N HIS A 583 8.55 -12.84 -5.21
CA HIS A 583 9.37 -11.78 -4.63
C HIS A 583 10.43 -12.35 -3.67
N PRO A 584 11.67 -11.82 -3.62
CA PRO A 584 12.70 -12.25 -2.67
C PRO A 584 12.26 -12.32 -1.20
N ILE A 585 11.58 -11.29 -0.67
CA ILE A 585 10.91 -11.29 0.65
C ILE A 585 9.94 -12.46 0.80
N ALA A 586 8.95 -12.62 -0.11
CA ALA A 586 8.00 -13.72 -0.03
C ALA A 586 8.71 -15.09 -0.03
N ARG A 587 9.69 -15.26 -0.92
CA ARG A 587 10.54 -16.46 -0.96
C ARG A 587 11.26 -16.71 0.37
N SER A 588 11.82 -15.68 0.99
CA SER A 588 12.49 -15.78 2.29
C SER A 588 11.53 -16.19 3.41
N VAL A 589 10.35 -15.55 3.48
CA VAL A 589 9.31 -15.86 4.47
C VAL A 589 8.83 -17.30 4.34
N ILE A 590 8.53 -17.76 3.11
CA ILE A 590 8.06 -19.12 2.88
C ILE A 590 9.18 -20.14 3.11
N ALA A 591 10.42 -19.86 2.69
CA ALA A 591 11.55 -20.76 2.93
C ALA A 591 11.81 -20.98 4.43
N LYS A 592 11.77 -19.91 5.24
CA LYS A 592 11.89 -20.02 6.71
C LYS A 592 10.77 -20.88 7.29
N LEU A 593 9.53 -20.64 6.86
CA LEU A 593 8.36 -21.40 7.31
C LEU A 593 8.47 -22.89 6.97
N LEU A 594 8.96 -23.24 5.78
CA LEU A 594 9.08 -24.65 5.35
C LEU A 594 10.34 -25.36 5.89
N ALA A 595 11.26 -24.63 6.51
CA ALA A 595 12.43 -25.17 7.20
C ALA A 595 12.10 -25.67 8.61
N GLU A 596 11.02 -25.18 9.23
CA GLU A 596 10.54 -25.65 10.53
C GLU A 596 9.97 -27.08 10.41
N GLU A 597 10.28 -27.95 11.38
CA GLU A 597 9.64 -29.27 11.46
C GLU A 597 8.15 -29.13 11.82
N PRO A 598 7.26 -30.03 11.34
CA PRO A 598 5.86 -29.98 11.71
C PRO A 598 5.73 -30.03 13.23
N ARG A 599 5.18 -28.98 13.85
CA ARG A 599 4.85 -29.04 15.28
C ARG A 599 3.80 -30.14 15.46
N ALA A 600 4.16 -31.21 16.17
CA ALA A 600 3.21 -32.24 16.55
C ALA A 600 2.05 -31.58 17.29
N THR A 601 0.86 -31.62 16.70
CA THR A 601 -0.38 -31.23 17.37
C THR A 601 -0.64 -32.24 18.49
N SER A 602 -0.50 -31.79 19.75
CA SER A 602 -1.00 -32.51 20.93
C SER A 602 -2.50 -32.37 21.05
#